data_AF-A0A6B3H377-F1
#
_entry.id   AF-A0A6B3H377-F1
#
_cell.length_a   1.000
_cell.length_b   1.000
_cell.length_c   1.000
_cell.angle_alpha   90.00
_cell.angle_beta   90.00
_cell.angle_gamma   90.00
#
_symmetry.space_group_name_H-M   'P 1'
#
loop_
_entity.id
_entity.type
_entity.pdbx_description
1 polymer ?
#
loop_
_entity_poly.entity_id
_entity_poly.type
_entity_poly.pdbx_seq_one_letter_code
_entity_poly.pdbx_strand_id
1 'polypeptide(L)'
;ALSLHWTEHSVSLAYLGTPSRVWQFGVGALLALLPWHLLRGPRTLRLLCGWGGAAAIGWCVVAYDASTPYPGYAALVPTLATAAVILAAIPGRGERNVQGPYGVGRLLAGRAPRAVGRLSYTLYLWHWPVLVLAEARLGALGWPARTALTLAAVLPALATMR
;
A
#
# COMPACT_ATOMS: atom_id res chain seq x y z
N ALA A 1 16.93 -11.20 7.53
CA ALA A 1 17.19 -12.03 8.71
C ALA A 1 16.32 -11.60 9.90
N LEU A 2 16.51 -10.41 10.48
CA LEU A 2 15.76 -9.96 11.68
C LEU A 2 14.23 -10.00 11.50
N SER A 3 13.73 -9.51 10.35
CA SER A 3 12.29 -9.56 10.02
C SER A 3 11.72 -10.97 10.04
N LEU A 4 12.50 -11.98 9.65
CA LEU A 4 12.05 -13.38 9.61
C LEU A 4 12.02 -13.96 11.01
N HIS A 5 13.14 -13.82 11.73
CA HIS A 5 13.28 -14.30 13.10
C HIS A 5 12.19 -13.75 14.03
N TRP A 6 11.89 -12.44 13.97
CA TRP A 6 10.82 -11.87 14.78
C TRP A 6 9.43 -12.32 14.34
N THR A 7 9.20 -12.52 13.04
CA THR A 7 7.89 -13.00 12.56
C THR A 7 7.64 -14.45 13.02
N GLU A 8 8.68 -15.27 13.12
CA GLU A 8 8.61 -16.64 13.64
C GLU A 8 8.31 -16.70 15.15
N HIS A 9 8.88 -15.79 15.95
CA HIS A 9 8.69 -15.79 17.41
C HIS A 9 7.52 -14.94 17.90
N SER A 10 7.23 -13.81 17.26
CA SER A 10 6.16 -12.90 17.64
C SER A 10 5.78 -11.97 16.48
N VAL A 11 4.70 -12.34 15.77
CA VAL A 11 4.15 -11.54 14.66
C VAL A 11 3.84 -10.11 15.11
N SER A 12 3.28 -9.92 16.31
CA SER A 12 2.97 -8.59 16.85
C SER A 12 4.22 -7.72 17.03
N LEU A 13 5.31 -8.30 17.55
CA LEU A 13 6.58 -7.58 17.73
C LEU A 13 7.19 -7.26 16.37
N ALA A 14 7.17 -8.20 15.42
CA ALA A 14 7.64 -7.96 14.06
C ALA A 14 6.78 -6.90 13.32
N TYR A 15 5.49 -6.84 13.62
CA TYR A 15 4.57 -5.89 13.01
C TYR A 15 4.75 -4.48 13.59
N LEU A 16 4.91 -4.33 14.90
CA LEU A 16 5.03 -3.03 15.58
C LEU A 16 6.47 -2.51 15.62
N GLY A 17 7.46 -3.40 15.52
CA GLY A 17 8.86 -3.07 15.55
C GLY A 17 9.33 -2.37 14.26
N THR A 18 9.95 -1.20 14.40
CA THR A 18 10.62 -0.53 13.27
C THR A 18 11.76 -1.36 12.65
N PRO A 19 12.63 -2.07 13.42
CA PRO A 19 13.77 -2.78 12.86
C PRO A 19 13.43 -3.89 11.86
N SER A 20 12.32 -4.61 12.07
CA SER A 20 11.83 -5.63 11.13
C SER A 20 11.32 -5.04 9.81
N ARG A 21 10.95 -3.75 9.80
CA ARG A 21 10.38 -3.06 8.64
C ARG A 21 11.33 -2.10 7.94
N VAL A 22 12.44 -1.74 8.57
CA VAL A 22 13.39 -0.72 8.07
C VAL A 22 13.83 -1.00 6.62
N TRP A 23 13.95 -2.26 6.22
CA TRP A 23 14.35 -2.64 4.87
C TRP A 23 13.32 -2.23 3.80
N GLN A 24 12.02 -2.20 4.13
CA GLN A 24 10.95 -1.73 3.22
C GLN A 24 11.16 -0.23 2.92
N PHE A 25 11.47 0.55 3.95
CA PHE A 25 11.87 1.95 3.80
C PHE A 25 13.18 2.08 3.02
N GLY A 26 14.12 1.15 3.22
CA GLY A 26 15.36 1.06 2.44
C GLY A 26 15.12 0.89 0.95
N VAL A 27 14.18 0.03 0.55
CA VAL A 27 13.76 -0.11 -0.87
C VAL A 27 13.20 1.21 -1.39
N GLY A 28 12.34 1.88 -0.62
CA GLY A 28 11.83 3.22 -0.96
C GLY A 28 12.92 4.28 -1.10
N ALA A 29 13.91 4.28 -0.20
CA ALA A 29 15.05 5.18 -0.25
C ALA A 29 15.92 4.94 -1.49
N LEU A 30 16.20 3.68 -1.83
CA LEU A 30 16.90 3.33 -3.07
C LEU A 30 16.13 3.81 -4.30
N LEU A 31 14.80 3.63 -4.31
CA LEU A 31 13.94 4.15 -5.38
C LEU A 31 13.99 5.67 -5.52
N ALA A 32 14.15 6.41 -4.42
CA ALA A 32 14.22 7.87 -4.45
C ALA A 32 15.60 8.40 -4.84
N LEU A 33 16.67 7.75 -4.38
CA LEU A 33 18.04 8.28 -4.45
C LEU A 33 18.81 7.86 -5.71
N LEU A 34 18.51 6.68 -6.25
CA LEU A 34 19.22 6.20 -7.44
C LEU A 34 18.70 6.90 -8.71
N PRO A 35 19.58 7.15 -9.69
CA PRO A 35 19.24 7.91 -10.89
C PRO A 35 18.51 7.03 -11.92
N TRP A 36 17.34 6.49 -11.56
CA TRP A 36 16.56 5.57 -12.40
C TRP A 36 16.14 6.19 -13.74
N HIS A 37 16.05 7.51 -13.81
CA HIS A 37 15.81 8.25 -15.05
C HIS A 37 16.93 8.04 -16.10
N LEU A 38 18.11 7.60 -15.70
CA LEU A 38 19.21 7.25 -16.60
C LEU A 38 19.09 5.82 -17.16
N LEU A 39 18.29 4.95 -16.52
CA LEU A 39 18.07 3.60 -17.03
C LEU A 39 17.21 3.66 -18.29
N ARG A 40 17.82 3.27 -19.41
CA ARG A 40 17.13 3.10 -20.68
C ARG A 40 16.58 1.68 -20.75
N GLY A 41 15.29 1.55 -21.04
CA GLY A 41 14.64 0.27 -21.22
C GLY A 41 13.45 0.38 -22.19
N PRO A 42 13.04 -0.72 -22.84
CA PRO A 42 11.92 -0.71 -23.76
C PRO A 42 10.64 -0.32 -23.03
N ARG A 43 9.84 0.57 -23.63
CA ARG A 43 8.59 1.08 -23.05
C ARG A 43 7.61 -0.03 -22.68
N THR A 44 7.57 -1.11 -23.46
CA THR A 44 6.73 -2.29 -23.20
C THR A 44 7.07 -2.95 -21.87
N LEU A 45 8.36 -3.16 -21.58
CA LEU A 45 8.79 -3.76 -20.32
C LEU A 45 8.34 -2.93 -19.12
N ARG A 46 8.44 -1.60 -19.23
CA ARG A 46 8.01 -0.67 -18.17
C ARG A 46 6.51 -0.73 -17.92
N LEU A 47 5.71 -0.81 -18.99
CA LEU A 47 4.26 -0.98 -18.90
C LEU A 47 3.89 -2.31 -18.25
N LEU A 48 4.54 -3.40 -18.66
CA LEU A 48 4.34 -4.74 -18.08
C LEU A 48 4.75 -4.77 -16.60
N CYS A 49 5.88 -4.18 -16.23
CA CYS A 49 6.30 -4.08 -14.83
C CYS A 49 5.31 -3.26 -13.99
N GLY A 50 4.81 -2.13 -14.52
CA GLY A 50 3.85 -1.29 -13.82
C GLY A 50 2.51 -2.01 -13.59
N TRP A 51 1.95 -2.61 -14.64
CA TRP A 51 0.69 -3.36 -14.52
C TRP A 51 0.84 -4.66 -13.73
N GLY A 52 1.96 -5.37 -13.90
CA GLY A 52 2.29 -6.55 -13.11
C GLY A 52 2.43 -6.22 -11.61
N GLY A 53 3.08 -5.10 -11.28
CA GLY A 53 3.13 -4.61 -9.91
C GLY A 53 1.75 -4.26 -9.36
N ALA A 54 0.92 -3.55 -10.13
CA ALA A 54 -0.43 -3.21 -9.69
C ALA A 54 -1.32 -4.45 -9.53
N ALA A 55 -1.20 -5.45 -10.42
CA ALA A 55 -1.90 -6.72 -10.30
C ALA A 55 -1.44 -7.50 -9.06
N ALA A 56 -0.13 -7.52 -8.76
CA ALA A 56 0.39 -8.16 -7.56
C ALA A 56 -0.09 -7.46 -6.27
N ILE A 57 -0.20 -6.12 -6.27
CA ILE A 57 -0.83 -5.39 -5.16
C ILE A 57 -2.30 -5.80 -5.02
N GLY A 58 -3.05 -5.83 -6.12
CA GLY A 58 -4.44 -6.28 -6.12
C GLY A 58 -4.61 -7.71 -5.61
N TRP A 59 -3.70 -8.61 -6.00
CA TRP A 59 -3.64 -9.97 -5.49
C TRP A 59 -3.42 -10.00 -3.97
N CYS A 60 -2.46 -9.23 -3.44
CA CYS A 60 -2.23 -9.16 -1.99
C CYS A 60 -3.48 -8.71 -1.22
N VAL A 61 -4.29 -7.81 -1.77
CA VAL A 61 -5.53 -7.33 -1.11
C VAL A 61 -6.54 -8.46 -0.89
N VAL A 62 -6.61 -9.44 -1.79
CA VAL A 62 -7.57 -10.56 -1.69
C VAL A 62 -6.96 -11.84 -1.10
N ALA A 63 -5.65 -12.02 -1.25
CA ALA A 63 -4.96 -13.23 -0.82
C ALA A 63 -4.42 -13.16 0.61
N TYR A 64 -4.16 -11.96 1.15
CA TYR A 64 -3.64 -11.81 2.51
C TYR A 64 -4.79 -11.66 3.51
N ASP A 65 -4.68 -12.39 4.61
CA ASP A 65 -5.67 -12.42 5.67
C ASP A 65 -4.99 -12.37 7.06
N ALA A 66 -5.80 -12.54 8.11
CA ALA A 66 -5.33 -12.52 9.49
C ALA A 66 -4.36 -13.68 9.83
N SER A 67 -4.30 -14.73 9.01
CA SER A 67 -3.39 -15.87 9.19
C SER A 67 -2.04 -15.67 8.51
N THR A 68 -1.93 -14.65 7.65
CA THR A 68 -0.70 -14.37 6.90
C THR A 68 0.38 -13.77 7.81
N PRO A 69 1.53 -14.42 8.01
CA PRO A 69 2.59 -13.92 8.87
C PRO A 69 3.29 -12.70 8.23
N TYR A 70 2.94 -11.50 8.71
CA TYR A 70 3.42 -10.22 8.18
C TYR A 70 4.24 -9.45 9.24
N PRO A 71 5.39 -8.81 8.90
CA PRO A 71 5.92 -8.58 7.56
C PRO A 71 6.61 -9.80 6.92
N GLY A 72 7.46 -10.56 7.63
CA GLY A 72 8.06 -11.82 7.12
C GLY A 72 8.50 -11.82 5.65
N TYR A 73 8.34 -12.98 4.99
CA TYR A 73 8.46 -13.09 3.52
C TYR A 73 7.27 -12.47 2.78
N ALA A 74 6.09 -12.44 3.41
CA ALA A 74 4.87 -11.90 2.83
C ALA A 74 5.05 -10.44 2.39
N ALA A 75 5.85 -9.65 3.10
CA ALA A 75 6.11 -8.27 2.76
C ALA A 75 6.96 -8.06 1.49
N LEU A 76 7.64 -9.08 0.97
CA LEU A 76 8.41 -8.96 -0.28
C LEU A 76 7.51 -8.61 -1.46
N VAL A 77 6.38 -9.32 -1.59
CA VAL A 77 5.45 -9.14 -2.70
C VAL A 77 4.91 -7.71 -2.76
N PRO A 78 4.24 -7.15 -1.73
CA PRO A 78 3.71 -5.79 -1.80
C PRO A 78 4.82 -4.74 -1.89
N THR A 79 5.99 -4.95 -1.26
CA THR A 79 7.10 -3.99 -1.33
C THR A 79 7.68 -3.89 -2.75
N LEU A 80 7.99 -5.02 -3.37
CA LEU A 80 8.56 -5.06 -4.71
C LEU A 80 7.51 -4.72 -5.78
N ALA A 81 6.26 -5.11 -5.58
CA ALA A 81 5.16 -4.73 -6.46
C ALA A 81 4.95 -3.20 -6.48
N THR A 82 4.97 -2.57 -5.30
CA THR A 82 4.92 -1.11 -5.17
C THR A 82 6.15 -0.45 -5.81
N ALA A 83 7.34 -1.02 -5.59
CA ALA A 83 8.56 -0.56 -6.24
C ALA A 83 8.46 -0.60 -7.77
N ALA A 84 7.92 -1.68 -8.34
CA ALA A 84 7.71 -1.82 -9.78
C ALA A 84 6.74 -0.79 -10.34
N VAL A 85 5.63 -0.50 -9.64
CA VAL A 85 4.66 0.54 -10.02
C VAL A 85 5.32 1.92 -10.03
N ILE A 86 6.08 2.25 -8.98
CA ILE A 86 6.79 3.54 -8.87
C ILE A 86 7.85 3.67 -9.97
N LEU A 87 8.68 2.65 -10.15
CA LEU A 87 9.75 2.65 -11.14
C LEU A 87 9.20 2.78 -12.57
N ALA A 88 8.09 2.11 -12.87
CA ALA A 88 7.39 2.25 -14.16
C ALA A 88 6.89 3.68 -14.42
N ALA A 89 6.67 4.48 -13.36
CA ALA A 89 6.18 5.84 -13.46
C ALA A 89 7.28 6.92 -13.58
N ILE A 90 8.55 6.62 -13.27
CA ILE A 90 9.66 7.59 -13.30
C ILE A 90 10.07 7.92 -14.75
N PRO A 91 10.03 9.18 -15.24
CA PRO A 91 10.38 9.49 -16.62
C PRO A 91 11.85 9.18 -16.98
N GLY A 92 12.10 8.64 -18.17
CA GLY A 92 13.46 8.48 -18.71
C GLY A 92 14.05 9.83 -19.14
N ARG A 93 15.39 9.96 -19.16
CA ARG A 93 16.07 11.21 -19.53
C ARG A 93 15.70 11.62 -20.97
N GLY A 94 15.02 12.77 -21.10
CA GLY A 94 14.53 13.30 -22.38
C GLY A 94 13.09 12.92 -22.72
N GLU A 95 12.47 11.99 -21.98
CA GLU A 95 11.06 11.64 -22.13
C GLU A 95 10.20 12.59 -21.29
N ARG A 96 9.49 13.52 -21.95
CA ARG A 96 8.52 14.40 -21.26
C ARG A 96 7.31 13.64 -20.72
N ASN A 97 7.00 12.47 -21.29
CA ASN A 97 5.89 11.64 -20.84
C ASN A 97 6.20 10.16 -21.05
N VAL A 98 6.46 9.46 -19.95
CA VAL A 98 6.62 7.99 -19.94
C VAL A 98 5.29 7.27 -19.96
N GLN A 99 4.27 7.89 -19.40
CA GLN A 99 2.94 7.34 -19.29
C GLN A 99 2.17 7.75 -20.53
N GLY A 100 2.35 6.98 -21.61
CA GLY A 100 1.34 7.00 -22.67
C GLY A 100 -0.07 6.73 -22.11
N PRO A 101 -1.10 6.76 -22.96
CA PRO A 101 -2.48 6.58 -22.53
C PRO A 101 -2.75 5.35 -21.65
N TYR A 102 -1.89 4.33 -21.73
CA TYR A 102 -2.05 3.03 -21.08
C TYR A 102 -1.18 2.79 -19.82
N GLY A 103 -0.47 3.82 -19.33
CA GLY A 103 0.36 3.67 -18.13
C GLY A 103 -0.46 3.55 -16.85
N VAL A 104 -0.15 2.57 -15.98
CA VAL A 104 -0.83 2.41 -14.68
C VAL A 104 -0.74 3.66 -13.81
N GLY A 105 0.41 4.36 -13.87
CA GLY A 105 0.62 5.60 -13.13
C GLY A 105 -0.38 6.71 -13.52
N ARG A 106 -0.89 6.70 -14.75
CA ARG A 106 -1.89 7.69 -15.21
C ARG A 106 -3.24 7.41 -14.59
N LEU A 107 -3.61 6.13 -14.50
CA LEU A 107 -4.83 5.70 -13.81
C LEU A 107 -4.75 6.07 -12.33
N LEU A 108 -3.64 5.75 -11.66
CA LEU A 108 -3.41 6.06 -10.24
C LEU A 108 -3.26 7.57 -9.97
N ALA A 109 -2.83 8.35 -10.96
CA ALA A 109 -2.79 9.82 -10.89
C ALA A 109 -4.17 10.47 -11.10
N GLY A 110 -5.22 9.69 -11.37
CA GLY A 110 -6.58 10.18 -11.52
C GLY A 110 -7.12 10.83 -10.23
N ARG A 111 -8.20 11.62 -10.37
CA ARG A 111 -8.84 12.32 -9.24
C ARG A 111 -9.36 11.34 -8.18
N ALA A 112 -10.02 10.26 -8.60
CA ALA A 112 -10.61 9.30 -7.67
C ALA A 112 -9.56 8.52 -6.85
N PRO A 113 -8.53 7.86 -7.45
CA PRO A 113 -7.51 7.17 -6.65
C PRO A 113 -6.74 8.11 -5.71
N ARG A 114 -6.46 9.35 -6.15
CA ARG A 114 -5.85 10.37 -5.28
C ARG A 114 -6.75 10.78 -4.13
N ALA A 115 -8.06 10.94 -4.37
CA ALA A 115 -9.02 11.26 -3.32
C ALA A 115 -9.10 10.14 -2.28
N VAL A 116 -9.17 8.88 -2.72
CA VAL A 116 -9.12 7.70 -1.84
C VAL A 116 -7.81 7.67 -1.05
N GLY A 117 -6.68 7.91 -1.71
CA GLY A 117 -5.37 7.95 -1.06
C GLY A 117 -5.24 9.07 -0.01
N ARG A 118 -5.87 10.23 -0.24
CA ARG A 118 -5.92 11.31 0.76
C ARG A 118 -6.81 10.97 1.95
N LEU A 119 -7.93 10.28 1.71
CA LEU A 119 -8.87 9.88 2.75
C LEU A 119 -8.34 8.72 3.61
N SER A 120 -7.54 7.83 3.03
CA SER A 120 -7.14 6.55 3.64
C SER A 120 -6.56 6.70 5.05
N TYR A 121 -5.67 7.67 5.27
CA TYR A 121 -5.04 7.89 6.57
C TYR A 121 -6.04 8.40 7.61
N THR A 122 -6.84 9.40 7.26
CA THR A 122 -7.84 9.94 8.19
C THR A 122 -8.93 8.93 8.50
N LEU A 123 -9.39 8.18 7.49
CA LEU A 123 -10.32 7.07 7.69
C LEU A 123 -9.72 5.98 8.58
N TYR A 124 -8.44 5.65 8.40
CA TYR A 124 -7.74 4.69 9.26
C TYR A 124 -7.82 5.11 10.74
N LEU A 125 -7.59 6.39 11.03
CA LEU A 125 -7.67 6.91 12.41
C LEU A 125 -9.08 6.85 13.00
N TRP A 126 -10.13 7.09 12.20
CA TRP A 126 -11.50 7.19 12.71
C TRP A 126 -12.26 5.87 12.74
N HIS A 127 -12.09 5.00 11.75
CA HIS A 127 -12.86 3.75 11.70
C HIS A 127 -12.50 2.81 12.86
N TRP A 128 -11.22 2.77 13.27
CA TRP A 128 -10.77 1.84 14.30
C TRP A 128 -11.37 2.12 15.69
N PRO A 129 -11.32 3.35 16.25
CA PRO A 129 -12.02 3.67 17.49
C PRO A 129 -13.52 3.42 17.43
N VAL A 130 -14.16 3.75 16.29
CA VAL A 130 -15.60 3.52 16.11
C VAL A 130 -15.93 2.03 16.23
N LEU A 131 -15.16 1.16 15.57
CA LEU A 131 -15.36 -0.29 15.62
C LEU A 131 -15.11 -0.85 17.02
N VAL A 132 -13.99 -0.49 17.66
CA VAL A 132 -13.64 -0.99 19.00
C VAL A 132 -14.66 -0.56 20.06
N LEU A 133 -15.11 0.71 20.02
CA LEU A 133 -16.12 1.21 20.96
C LEU A 133 -17.50 0.57 20.72
N ALA A 134 -17.87 0.35 19.46
CA ALA A 134 -19.12 -0.32 19.12
C ALA A 134 -19.10 -1.79 19.59
N GLU A 135 -18.02 -2.52 19.35
CA GLU A 135 -17.87 -3.90 19.83
C GLU A 135 -17.85 -3.99 21.36
N ALA A 136 -17.20 -3.03 22.04
CA ALA A 136 -17.19 -2.98 23.50
C ALA A 136 -18.60 -2.76 24.12
N ARG A 137 -19.52 -2.13 23.38
CA ARG A 137 -20.88 -1.83 23.85
C ARG A 137 -21.92 -2.85 23.39
N LEU A 138 -21.82 -3.33 22.15
CA LEU A 138 -22.81 -4.16 21.49
C LEU A 138 -22.40 -5.64 21.39
N GLY A 139 -21.16 -5.97 21.77
CA GLY A 139 -20.59 -7.30 21.58
C GLY A 139 -20.07 -7.51 20.15
N ALA A 140 -19.82 -8.77 19.79
CA ALA A 140 -19.25 -9.12 18.49
C ALA A 140 -20.16 -8.66 17.33
N LEU A 141 -19.61 -7.83 16.44
CA LEU A 141 -20.34 -7.30 15.28
C LEU A 141 -20.17 -8.21 14.06
N GLY A 142 -21.27 -8.46 13.35
CA GLY A 142 -21.23 -9.10 12.03
C GLY A 142 -20.54 -8.21 10.98
N TRP A 143 -20.09 -8.81 9.89
CA TRP A 143 -19.46 -8.07 8.78
C TRP A 143 -20.31 -6.92 8.20
N PRO A 144 -21.67 -6.99 8.14
CA PRO A 144 -22.47 -5.87 7.64
C PRO A 144 -22.43 -4.66 8.58
N ALA A 145 -22.43 -4.90 9.90
CA ALA A 145 -22.34 -3.84 10.89
C ALA A 145 -20.95 -3.18 10.87
N ARG A 146 -19.89 -3.98 10.78
CA ARG A 146 -18.51 -3.47 10.67
C ARG A 146 -18.31 -2.61 9.42
N THR A 147 -18.82 -3.05 8.27
CA THR A 147 -18.74 -2.28 7.03
C THR A 147 -19.56 -1.00 7.10
N ALA A 148 -20.79 -1.05 7.61
CA ALA A 148 -21.63 0.14 7.80
C ALA A 148 -20.97 1.18 8.73
N LEU A 149 -20.39 0.75 9.85
CA LEU A 149 -19.67 1.62 10.78
C LEU A 149 -18.40 2.21 10.16
N THR A 150 -17.67 1.43 9.36
CA THR A 150 -16.48 1.91 8.64
C THR A 150 -16.85 2.97 7.61
N LEU A 151 -17.96 2.77 6.88
CA LEU A 151 -18.49 3.78 5.96
C LEU A 151 -19.00 5.02 6.70
N ALA A 152 -19.66 4.86 7.84
CA ALA A 152 -20.09 5.99 8.67
C ALA A 152 -18.89 6.80 9.18
N ALA A 153 -17.76 6.14 9.47
CA ALA A 153 -16.51 6.79 9.89
C ALA A 153 -15.86 7.66 8.79
N VAL A 154 -16.32 7.57 7.53
CA VAL A 154 -15.92 8.50 6.47
C VAL A 154 -16.37 9.92 6.76
N LEU A 155 -17.52 10.12 7.44
CA LEU A 155 -18.04 11.45 7.76
C LEU A 155 -17.11 12.26 8.69
N PRO A 156 -16.72 11.76 9.88
CA PRO A 156 -15.75 12.45 10.73
C PRO A 156 -14.36 12.51 10.07
N ALA A 157 -14.00 11.51 9.25
CA ALA A 157 -12.75 11.55 8.51
C ALA A 157 -12.71 12.73 7.53
N LEU A 158 -13.76 12.95 6.73
CA LEU A 158 -13.85 14.10 5.83
C LEU A 158 -13.91 15.43 6.59
N ALA A 159 -14.62 15.49 7.72
CA ALA A 159 -14.71 16.70 8.54
C ALA A 159 -13.37 17.13 9.16
N THR A 160 -12.44 16.20 9.34
CA THR A 160 -11.09 16.45 9.90
C THR A 160 -10.02 16.67 8.84
N MET A 161 -10.31 16.45 7.56
CA MET A 161 -9.43 16.81 6.46
C MET A 161 -9.42 18.34 6.29
N ARG A 162 -8.43 19.00 6.89
CA ARG A 162 -8.11 20.41 6.63
C ARG A 162 -7.09 20.54 5.50
#